data_AF-A0A954N0D8-F1
#
_entry.id   AF-A0A954N0D8-F1
#
_cell.length_a   1.000
_cell.length_b   1.000
_cell.length_c   1.000
_cell.angle_alpha   90.00
_cell.angle_beta   90.00
_cell.angle_gamma   90.00
#
_symmetry.space_group_name_H-M   'P 1'
#
loop_
_entity.id
_entity.type
_entity.pdbx_description
1 polymer ?
#
loop_
_entity_poly.entity_id
_entity_poly.type
_entity_poly.pdbx_seq_one_letter_code
_entity_poly.pdbx_strand_id
1 'polypeptide(L)'
;RSGLSTMNIISCPSCSRVENEAFIELAQQVKEMTAYAREYALTIAVMGCRVNGPGETDDADLGLWCGPNFVNLKKGSTELGAYPYDQILPKLKAELDQLIVEKKLQPVS
;
A
#
# COMPACT_ATOMS: atom_id res chain seq x y z
N ARG A 1 -11.72 13.98 11.90
CA ARG A 1 -10.48 13.40 11.33
C ARG A 1 -10.11 14.28 10.14
N SER A 2 -8.99 14.99 10.19
CA SER A 2 -8.60 15.96 9.15
C SER A 2 -8.51 15.24 7.81
N GLY A 3 -9.45 15.56 6.91
CA GLY A 3 -9.62 14.89 5.63
C GLY A 3 -8.43 15.15 4.74
N LEU A 4 -7.70 14.08 4.42
CA LEU A 4 -6.70 14.12 3.35
C LEU A 4 -7.39 14.60 2.07
N SER A 5 -6.85 15.62 1.42
CA SER A 5 -7.35 16.10 0.12
C SER A 5 -6.69 15.37 -1.05
N THR A 6 -5.64 14.59 -0.78
CA THR A 6 -4.81 13.88 -1.76
C THR A 6 -4.31 12.55 -1.17
N MET A 7 -3.78 11.69 -2.03
CA MET A 7 -3.27 10.39 -1.63
C MET A 7 -2.09 10.54 -0.65
N ASN A 8 -2.12 9.73 0.41
CA ASN A 8 -1.07 9.64 1.39
C ASN A 8 -0.35 8.29 1.25
N ILE A 9 0.98 8.32 1.09
CA ILE A 9 1.78 7.10 1.04
C ILE A 9 2.65 7.08 2.29
N ILE A 10 2.39 6.12 3.17
CA ILE A 10 3.14 5.91 4.40
C ILE A 10 4.15 4.80 4.13
N SER A 11 5.44 5.11 4.16
CA SER A 11 6.50 4.11 4.08
C SER A 11 7.36 4.21 5.32
N CYS A 12 7.58 3.11 6.05
CA CYS A 12 8.56 3.10 7.14
C CYS A 12 9.97 3.06 6.52
N PRO A 13 10.76 4.16 6.60
CA PRO A 13 12.03 4.27 5.89
C PRO A 13 13.18 3.54 6.61
N SER A 14 12.92 2.94 7.77
CA SER A 14 13.97 2.46 8.67
C SER A 14 13.65 1.06 9.17
N CYS A 15 13.92 0.06 8.33
CA CYS A 15 14.38 -1.20 8.88
C CYS A 15 15.85 -1.34 8.48
N SER A 16 16.75 -0.92 9.36
CA SER A 16 18.18 -1.24 9.33
C SER A 16 18.49 -2.75 9.37
N ARG A 17 17.47 -3.61 9.26
CA ARG A 17 17.54 -5.07 9.17
C ARG A 17 17.13 -5.61 7.80
N VAL A 18 16.77 -4.75 6.85
CA VAL A 18 16.34 -5.14 5.51
C VAL A 18 17.34 -4.54 4.52
N GLU A 19 18.47 -5.22 4.35
CA GLU A 19 19.40 -5.05 3.22
C GLU A 19 18.76 -5.60 1.93
N ASN A 20 17.53 -5.18 1.61
CA ASN A 20 16.82 -5.71 0.45
C ASN A 20 16.53 -4.55 -0.50
N GLU A 21 17.40 -4.39 -1.49
CA GLU A 21 17.21 -3.46 -2.62
C GLU A 21 15.80 -3.60 -3.21
N ALA A 22 15.25 -4.81 -3.24
CA ALA A 22 13.89 -5.11 -3.67
C ALA A 22 12.80 -4.34 -2.92
N PHE A 23 12.99 -4.00 -1.63
CA PHE A 23 12.02 -3.18 -0.89
C PHE A 23 12.05 -1.72 -1.35
N ILE A 24 13.26 -1.16 -1.52
CA ILE A 24 13.43 0.23 -1.96
C ILE A 24 12.85 0.39 -3.36
N GLU A 25 13.16 -0.56 -4.25
CA GLU A 25 12.60 -0.62 -5.60
C GLU A 25 11.07 -0.73 -5.56
N LEU A 26 10.51 -1.63 -4.75
CA LEU A 26 9.06 -1.77 -4.62
C LEU A 26 8.41 -0.48 -4.14
N ALA A 27 8.95 0.18 -3.10
CA ALA A 27 8.39 1.43 -2.59
C ALA A 27 8.40 2.55 -3.64
N GLN A 28 9.47 2.64 -4.45
CA GLN A 28 9.55 3.56 -5.57
C GLN A 28 8.52 3.23 -6.65
N GLN A 29 8.45 1.96 -7.07
CA GLN A 29 7.49 1.49 -8.07
C GLN A 29 6.04 1.73 -7.63
N VAL A 30 5.72 1.53 -6.34
CA VAL A 30 4.40 1.84 -5.79
C VAL A 30 4.12 3.34 -5.93
N LYS A 31 5.06 4.22 -5.55
CA LYS A 31 4.89 5.68 -5.66
C LYS A 31 4.73 6.18 -7.11
N GLU A 32 5.41 5.54 -8.05
CA GLU A 32 5.28 5.82 -9.48
C GLU A 32 3.96 5.31 -10.04
N MET A 33 3.62 4.05 -9.74
CA MET A 33 2.37 3.43 -10.19
C MET A 33 1.16 4.19 -9.67
N THR A 34 1.16 4.64 -8.41
CA THR A 34 0.02 5.33 -7.80
C THR A 34 -0.08 6.81 -8.20
N ALA A 35 0.82 7.30 -9.06
CA ALA A 35 0.88 8.70 -9.48
C ALA A 35 -0.43 9.23 -10.07
N TYR A 36 -1.12 8.42 -10.87
CA TYR A 36 -2.38 8.78 -11.51
C TYR A 36 -3.53 8.94 -10.51
N ALA A 37 -3.38 8.39 -9.31
CA ALA A 37 -4.40 8.36 -8.28
C ALA A 37 -4.14 9.39 -7.16
N ARG A 38 -3.18 10.30 -7.33
CA ARG A 38 -2.78 11.28 -6.31
C ARG A 38 -3.91 12.20 -5.84
N GLU A 39 -4.92 12.43 -6.67
CA GLU A 39 -6.06 13.29 -6.34
C GLU A 39 -7.10 12.60 -5.43
N TYR A 40 -6.98 11.29 -5.21
CA TYR A 40 -7.89 10.55 -4.34
C TYR A 40 -7.38 10.52 -2.90
N ALA A 41 -8.26 10.83 -1.96
CA ALA A 41 -8.02 10.75 -0.51
C ALA A 41 -7.94 9.28 -0.03
N LEU A 42 -6.84 8.62 -0.41
CA LEU A 42 -6.52 7.23 -0.12
C LEU A 42 -5.17 7.15 0.60
N THR A 43 -5.05 6.23 1.55
CA THR A 43 -3.80 5.95 2.25
C THR A 43 -3.27 4.59 1.82
N ILE A 44 -2.02 4.56 1.37
CA ILE A 44 -1.30 3.33 1.04
C ILE A 44 -0.11 3.22 1.98
N ALA A 45 -0.04 2.13 2.75
CA ALA A 45 1.05 1.86 3.68
C ALA A 45 1.98 0.77 3.12
N VAL A 46 3.29 1.04 3.05
CA VAL A 46 4.31 0.12 2.51
C VAL A 46 5.39 -0.11 3.58
N MET A 47 5.42 -1.31 4.14
CA MET A 47 6.30 -1.65 5.26
C MET A 47 7.37 -2.67 4.86
N GLY A 48 8.64 -2.37 5.16
CA GLY A 48 9.76 -3.22 4.78
C GLY A 48 9.91 -4.50 5.59
N CYS A 49 9.22 -4.62 6.73
CA CYS A 49 9.38 -5.75 7.65
C CYS A 49 8.04 -6.24 8.21
N ARG A 50 7.89 -7.56 8.31
CA ARG A 50 6.73 -8.26 8.88
C ARG A 50 6.44 -7.91 10.34
N VAL A 51 7.45 -7.50 11.13
CA VAL A 51 7.29 -7.31 12.58
C VAL A 51 6.32 -6.18 12.92
N ASN A 52 6.40 -5.06 12.18
CA ASN A 52 5.50 -3.93 12.39
C ASN A 52 4.43 -3.81 11.27
N GLY A 53 4.59 -4.55 10.17
CA GLY A 53 3.73 -4.49 8.99
C GLY A 53 2.23 -4.66 9.26
N PRO A 54 1.77 -5.76 9.88
CA PRO A 54 0.34 -6.05 10.00
C PRO A 54 -0.45 -4.97 10.76
N GLY A 55 0.05 -4.51 11.91
CA GLY A 55 -0.65 -3.50 12.72
C GLY A 55 -0.55 -2.08 12.17
N GLU A 56 0.61 -1.67 11.66
CA GLU A 56 0.81 -0.29 11.14
C GLU A 56 0.06 -0.03 9.82
N THR A 57 -0.39 -1.09 9.15
CA THR A 57 -1.10 -0.98 7.88
C THR A 57 -2.63 -1.05 8.04
N ASP A 58 -3.16 -1.28 9.25
CA ASP A 58 -4.61 -1.43 9.49
C ASP A 58 -5.40 -0.12 9.28
N ASP A 59 -4.75 1.02 9.54
CA ASP A 59 -5.32 2.35 9.33
C ASP A 59 -5.25 2.83 7.86
N ALA A 60 -4.59 2.06 6.97
CA ALA A 60 -4.47 2.39 5.56
C ALA A 60 -5.59 1.73 4.73
N ASP A 61 -6.01 2.39 3.66
CA ASP A 61 -6.96 1.78 2.71
C ASP A 61 -6.31 0.56 2.02
N LEU A 62 -5.01 0.63 1.74
CA LEU A 62 -4.20 -0.48 1.24
C LEU A 62 -2.91 -0.62 2.05
N GLY A 63 -2.59 -1.85 2.42
CA GLY A 63 -1.39 -2.19 3.18
C GLY A 63 -0.52 -3.20 2.47
N LEU A 64 0.79 -2.95 2.43
CA LEU A 64 1.80 -3.86 1.92
C LEU A 64 2.88 -4.10 2.96
N TRP A 65 3.31 -5.35 3.13
CA TRP A 65 4.53 -5.63 3.88
C TRP A 65 5.36 -6.76 3.27
N CYS A 66 6.68 -6.54 3.27
CA CYS A 66 7.63 -7.44 2.65
C CYS A 66 7.96 -8.63 3.56
N GLY A 67 7.89 -9.82 2.99
CA GLY A 67 8.49 -11.05 3.48
C GLY A 67 9.73 -11.43 2.65
N PRO A 68 10.37 -12.57 2.96
CA PRO A 68 11.60 -12.99 2.29
C PRO A 68 11.47 -13.12 0.77
N ASN A 69 10.39 -13.75 0.30
CA ASN A 69 10.18 -14.06 -1.13
C ASN A 69 8.85 -13.52 -1.69
N PHE A 70 8.07 -12.85 -0.84
CA PHE A 70 6.72 -12.40 -1.19
C PHE A 70 6.38 -11.09 -0.48
N VAL A 71 5.43 -10.37 -1.03
CA VAL A 71 4.82 -9.17 -0.47
C VAL A 71 3.38 -9.50 -0.12
N ASN A 72 3.01 -9.21 1.11
CA ASN A 72 1.64 -9.38 1.56
C ASN A 72 0.86 -8.14 1.18
N LEU A 73 -0.39 -8.33 0.76
CA LEU A 73 -1.33 -7.27 0.41
C LEU A 73 -2.58 -7.40 1.28
N LYS A 74 -3.07 -6.25 1.74
CA LYS A 74 -4.35 -6.15 2.42
C LYS A 74 -5.10 -4.88 2.03
N LYS A 75 -6.40 -4.90 2.26
CA LYS A 75 -7.33 -3.77 2.07
C LYS A 75 -8.01 -3.48 3.41
N GLY A 76 -7.70 -2.32 4.01
CA GLY A 76 -8.04 -2.06 5.41
C GLY A 76 -7.51 -3.18 6.32
N SER A 77 -8.38 -3.77 7.13
CA SER A 77 -8.04 -4.90 8.00
C SER A 77 -8.15 -6.29 7.33
N THR A 78 -8.51 -6.36 6.04
CA THR A 78 -8.71 -7.64 5.34
C THR A 78 -7.48 -8.04 4.53
N GLU A 79 -6.85 -9.16 4.90
CA GLU A 79 -5.75 -9.75 4.12
C GLU A 79 -6.25 -10.29 2.78
N LEU A 80 -5.63 -9.84 1.69
CA LEU A 80 -5.93 -10.29 0.32
C LEU A 80 -4.97 -11.39 -0.15
N GLY A 81 -3.85 -11.57 0.54
CA GLY A 81 -2.91 -12.66 0.32
C GLY A 81 -1.45 -12.21 0.18
N ALA A 82 -0.60 -13.17 -0.13
CA ALA A 82 0.83 -12.98 -0.35
C ALA A 82 1.18 -13.26 -1.81
N TYR A 83 1.93 -12.34 -2.42
CA TYR A 83 2.25 -12.38 -3.85
C TYR A 83 3.76 -12.21 -4.06
N PRO A 84 4.34 -12.86 -5.07
CA PRO A 84 5.69 -12.54 -5.55
C PRO A 84 5.86 -11.06 -5.92
N TYR A 85 7.10 -10.54 -5.85
CA TYR A 85 7.42 -9.14 -6.15
C TYR A 85 7.10 -8.72 -7.59
N ASP A 86 7.16 -9.64 -8.54
CA ASP A 86 6.77 -9.41 -9.94
C ASP A 86 5.25 -9.34 -10.14
N GLN A 87 4.47 -9.86 -9.19
CA GLN A 87 3.01 -9.91 -9.25
C GLN A 87 2.31 -8.91 -8.33
N ILE A 88 3.01 -8.29 -7.39
CA ILE A 88 2.38 -7.41 -6.40
C ILE A 88 1.87 -6.10 -7.01
N LEU A 89 2.61 -5.48 -7.92
CA LEU A 89 2.22 -4.21 -8.54
C LEU A 89 0.90 -4.29 -9.33
N PRO A 90 0.69 -5.27 -10.24
CA PRO A 90 -0.59 -5.37 -10.94
C PRO A 90 -1.75 -5.68 -9.99
N LYS A 91 -1.51 -6.45 -8.91
CA LYS A 91 -2.52 -6.71 -7.88
C LYS A 91 -2.88 -5.44 -7.12
N LEU A 92 -1.87 -4.71 -6.63
CA LEU A 92 -2.06 -3.45 -5.93
C LEU A 92 -2.83 -2.44 -6.79
N LYS A 93 -2.50 -2.34 -8.08
CA LYS A 93 -3.20 -1.45 -9.01
C LYS A 93 -4.68 -1.82 -9.14
N ALA A 94 -4.99 -3.10 -9.28
CA ALA A 94 -6.37 -3.57 -9.40
C ALA A 94 -7.20 -3.21 -8.15
N GLU A 95 -6.64 -3.42 -6.96
CA GLU A 95 -7.29 -3.07 -5.70
C GLU A 95 -7.45 -1.55 -5.52
N LEU A 96 -6.45 -0.78 -5.93
CA LEU A 96 -6.50 0.68 -5.92
C LEU A 96 -7.61 1.21 -6.84
N ASP A 97 -7.71 0.68 -8.06
CA ASP A 97 -8.74 1.07 -9.02
C ASP A 97 -10.15 0.75 -8.48
N GLN A 98 -10.32 -0.41 -7.83
CA GLN A 98 -11.58 -0.75 -7.16
C GLN A 98 -11.92 0.23 -6.03
N LEU A 99 -10.95 0.55 -5.17
CA LEU A 99 -11.13 1.52 -4.09
C LEU A 99 -11.50 2.92 -4.59
N ILE A 100 -10.89 3.36 -5.70
CA ILE A 100 -11.22 4.64 -6.33
C ILE A 100 -12.67 4.64 -6.80
N VAL A 101 -13.14 3.56 -7.44
CA VAL A 101 -14.54 3.41 -7.87
C VAL A 101 -15.48 3.41 -6.66
N GLU A 102 -15.15 2.63 -5.62
CA GLU A 102 -15.94 2.56 -4.38
C GLU A 102 -16.07 3.94 -3.71
N LYS A 103 -14.98 4.72 -3.62
CA LYS A 103 -15.03 6.07 -3.04
C LYS A 103 -15.75 7.08 -3.93
N LYS A 104 -15.71 6.97 -5.26
CA LYS A 104 -16.52 7.82 -6.17
C LYS A 104 -18.03 7.59 -6.01
N LEU A 105 -18.42 6.40 -5.55
CA LEU A 105 -19.83 6.04 -5.32
C LEU A 105 -20.32 6.41 -3.92
N GLN A 106 -19.44 6.85 -3.01
CA GLN A 106 -19.85 7.36 -1.70
C GLN A 106 -20.26 8.83 -1.84
N PRO A 107 -21.55 9.17 -1.65
CA PRO A 107 -21.97 10.57 -1.69
C PRO A 107 -21.23 11.33 -0.59
N VAL A 108 -20.58 12.43 -0.98
CA VAL A 108 -20.00 13.40 -0.05
C VAL A 108 -21.16 13.91 0.80
N SER A 109 -21.26 13.43 2.03
CA SER A 109 -22.28 13.88 2.99
C SER A 109 -21.92 15.25 3.57
#